data_AF-A0A6A6XJU8-F1
#
_entry.id   AF-A0A6A6XJU8-F1
#
_cell.length_a   1.000
_cell.length_b   1.000
_cell.length_c   1.000
_cell.angle_alpha   90.00
_cell.angle_beta   90.00
_cell.angle_gamma   90.00
#
_symmetry.space_group_name_H-M   'P 1'
#
loop_
_entity.id
_entity.type
_entity.pdbx_description
1 polymer ?
#
loop_
_entity_poly.entity_id
_entity_poly.type
_entity_poly.pdbx_seq_one_letter_code
_entity_poly.pdbx_strand_id
1 'polypeptide(L)'
;MLDPDFPKRLLTAGSQRTMEFIHYLSKENSKCGLTEKTDRCVAISGLEPRIARTLGYKSSYGIFETYLHGSLFWQATDEKLERIAYKEEQYVPSWSWMAYTRGIRFFDKVSFNIVEWNVNLRFDEECEHALMADLGSFRDRLSLDGKHDVFELNGVERGWVRYDMKNKDQSKHLCDERCVPAGKMTRGGGPEMYYVLVFRPTRDSEYSRVGVGMSQSEYVVRDRSSGRVV
;
A
#
# COMPACT_ATOMS: atom_id res chain seq x y z
N MET A 1 -25.96 3.43 1.71
CA MET A 1 -26.40 3.15 3.10
C MET A 1 -26.17 4.42 3.91
N LEU A 2 -27.23 5.16 4.26
CA LEU A 2 -27.13 6.37 5.09
C LEU A 2 -27.28 5.95 6.56
N ASP A 3 -26.15 5.69 7.22
CA ASP A 3 -26.11 5.45 8.67
C ASP A 3 -26.09 6.84 9.36
N PRO A 4 -27.13 7.22 10.12
CA PRO A 4 -27.22 8.54 10.76
C PRO A 4 -26.15 8.75 11.85
N ASP A 5 -25.61 7.66 12.41
CA ASP A 5 -24.54 7.71 13.40
C ASP A 5 -23.15 7.62 12.76
N PHE A 6 -23.05 7.63 11.43
CA PHE A 6 -21.76 7.59 10.74
C PHE A 6 -21.03 8.96 10.80
N PRO A 7 -19.74 9.00 11.19
CA PRO A 7 -18.83 7.88 11.45
C PRO A 7 -18.62 7.53 12.93
N LYS A 8 -19.45 8.02 13.87
CA LYS A 8 -19.27 7.85 15.32
C LYS A 8 -19.18 6.38 15.77
N ARG A 9 -19.92 5.48 15.11
CA ARG A 9 -19.87 4.03 15.42
C ARG A 9 -18.49 3.40 15.23
N LEU A 10 -17.59 4.02 14.44
CA LEU A 10 -16.22 3.55 14.29
C LEU A 10 -15.42 3.63 15.60
N LEU A 11 -15.79 4.54 16.51
CA LEU A 11 -15.13 4.68 17.82
C LEU A 11 -15.33 3.44 18.71
N THR A 12 -16.48 2.77 18.59
CA THR A 12 -16.85 1.63 19.45
C THR A 12 -16.68 0.28 18.76
N ALA A 13 -16.38 0.26 17.45
CA ALA A 13 -16.23 -0.96 16.67
C ALA A 13 -14.94 -1.75 16.98
N GLY A 14 -13.90 -1.06 17.47
CA GLY A 14 -12.56 -1.62 17.68
C GLY A 14 -11.71 -1.61 16.40
N SER A 15 -10.38 -1.62 16.57
CA SER A 15 -9.42 -1.33 15.48
C SER A 15 -9.56 -2.23 14.26
N GLN A 16 -9.74 -3.54 14.46
CA GLN A 16 -9.88 -4.49 13.36
C GLN A 16 -11.13 -4.21 12.51
N ARG A 17 -12.30 -4.00 13.13
CA ARG A 17 -13.55 -3.72 12.41
C ARG A 17 -13.52 -2.35 11.72
N THR A 18 -12.89 -1.36 12.35
CA THR A 18 -12.71 -0.03 11.74
C THR A 18 -11.81 -0.11 10.50
N MET A 19 -10.71 -0.88 10.57
CA MET A 19 -9.85 -1.13 9.41
C MET A 19 -10.62 -1.88 8.30
N GLU A 20 -11.37 -2.94 8.62
CA GLU A 20 -12.21 -3.66 7.67
C GLU A 20 -13.23 -2.75 6.99
N PHE A 21 -13.84 -1.84 7.76
CA PHE A 21 -14.75 -0.84 7.21
C PHE A 21 -14.05 0.15 6.27
N ILE A 22 -12.87 0.66 6.62
CA ILE A 22 -12.07 1.55 5.76
C ILE A 22 -11.67 0.82 4.46
N HIS A 23 -11.25 -0.44 4.55
CA HIS A 23 -10.95 -1.28 3.38
C HIS A 23 -12.18 -1.50 2.51
N TYR A 24 -13.34 -1.77 3.12
CA TYR A 24 -14.61 -1.89 2.42
C TYR A 24 -14.96 -0.59 1.67
N LEU A 25 -14.91 0.57 2.36
CA LEU A 25 -15.19 1.86 1.77
C LEU A 25 -14.25 2.15 0.58
N SER A 26 -12.96 1.90 0.75
CA SER A 26 -11.96 2.09 -0.30
C SER A 26 -12.23 1.19 -1.51
N LYS A 27 -12.55 -0.08 -1.27
CA LYS A 27 -12.90 -1.04 -2.32
C LYS A 27 -14.13 -0.61 -3.10
N GLU A 28 -15.20 -0.20 -2.44
CA GLU A 28 -16.42 0.23 -3.10
C GLU A 28 -16.16 1.49 -3.94
N ASN A 29 -15.49 2.51 -3.38
CA ASN A 29 -15.16 3.74 -4.10
C ASN A 29 -14.18 3.51 -5.27
N SER A 30 -13.29 2.50 -5.18
CA SER A 30 -12.40 2.14 -6.29
C SER A 30 -13.10 1.47 -7.47
N LYS A 31 -14.29 0.90 -7.26
CA LYS A 31 -15.07 0.19 -8.27
C LYS A 31 -16.21 1.00 -8.84
N CYS A 32 -16.74 1.93 -8.04
CA CYS A 32 -17.82 2.82 -8.47
C CYS A 32 -17.44 3.46 -9.80
N GLY A 33 -18.20 3.08 -10.83
CA GLY A 33 -18.14 3.59 -12.19
C GLY A 33 -18.54 5.04 -12.18
N LEU A 34 -17.61 5.87 -11.76
CA LEU A 34 -17.68 7.29 -11.93
C LEU A 34 -17.60 7.54 -13.43
N THR A 35 -18.55 8.32 -13.94
CA THR A 35 -18.60 8.75 -15.33
C THR A 35 -17.22 9.24 -15.80
N GLU A 36 -16.44 9.83 -14.88
CA GLU A 36 -15.03 10.18 -15.05
C GLU A 36 -14.11 9.46 -14.06
N LYS A 37 -12.99 8.92 -14.55
CA LYS A 37 -11.98 8.21 -13.72
C LYS A 37 -11.46 9.06 -12.54
N THR A 38 -11.43 10.38 -12.71
CA THR A 38 -10.92 11.36 -11.74
C THR A 38 -11.82 11.54 -10.52
N ASP A 39 -13.10 11.18 -10.59
CA ASP A 39 -14.04 11.45 -9.49
C ASP A 39 -13.78 10.59 -8.25
N ARG A 40 -12.80 9.67 -8.29
CA ARG A 40 -12.41 8.83 -7.14
C ARG A 40 -11.97 9.69 -5.96
N CYS A 41 -11.23 10.76 -6.26
CA CYS A 41 -10.87 11.78 -5.28
C CYS A 41 -12.08 12.47 -4.68
N VAL A 42 -13.06 12.79 -5.52
CA VAL A 42 -14.30 13.46 -5.11
C VAL A 42 -15.18 12.54 -4.27
N ALA A 43 -15.25 11.25 -4.61
CA ALA A 43 -16.06 10.26 -3.90
C ALA A 43 -15.61 10.09 -2.44
N ILE A 44 -14.31 10.19 -2.18
CA ILE A 44 -13.75 10.06 -0.83
C ILE A 44 -13.61 11.38 -0.09
N SER A 45 -13.42 12.51 -0.79
CA SER A 45 -13.16 13.81 -0.16
C SER A 45 -14.24 14.27 0.81
N GLY A 46 -15.49 13.83 0.62
CA GLY A 46 -16.59 14.10 1.54
C GLY A 46 -16.59 13.22 2.81
N LEU A 47 -16.00 12.03 2.77
CA LEU A 47 -16.03 11.04 3.86
C LEU A 47 -14.75 11.04 4.69
N GLU A 48 -13.59 11.14 4.02
CA GLU A 48 -12.28 11.02 4.66
C GLU A 48 -12.09 12.04 5.79
N PRO A 49 -12.30 13.37 5.61
CA PRO A 49 -12.13 14.34 6.69
C PRO A 49 -13.09 14.11 7.87
N ARG A 50 -14.28 13.57 7.61
CA ARG A 50 -15.28 13.26 8.66
C ARG A 50 -14.84 12.07 9.51
N ILE A 51 -14.35 11.02 8.86
CA ILE A 51 -13.82 9.83 9.52
C ILE A 51 -12.55 10.21 10.31
N ALA A 52 -11.62 10.92 9.68
CA ALA A 52 -10.38 11.40 10.30
C ALA A 52 -10.65 12.21 11.56
N ARG A 53 -11.55 13.21 11.48
CA ARG A 53 -11.96 14.02 12.63
C ARG A 53 -12.60 13.20 13.74
N THR A 54 -13.42 12.22 13.39
CA THR A 54 -14.11 11.38 14.38
C THR A 54 -13.14 10.45 15.09
N LEU A 55 -12.19 9.86 14.36
CA LEU A 55 -11.18 8.98 14.94
C LEU A 55 -10.04 9.76 15.63
N GLY A 56 -9.86 11.04 15.32
CA GLY A 56 -8.82 11.89 15.92
C GLY A 56 -7.44 11.71 15.27
N TYR A 57 -7.39 11.26 14.01
CA TYR A 57 -6.14 10.92 13.31
C TYR A 57 -6.01 11.66 11.99
N LYS A 58 -4.77 11.81 11.51
CA LYS A 58 -4.52 12.36 10.17
C LYS A 58 -5.02 11.39 9.09
N SER A 59 -5.36 11.95 7.93
CA SER A 59 -5.65 11.18 6.73
C SER A 59 -5.10 11.90 5.50
N SER A 60 -4.74 11.13 4.48
CA SER A 60 -4.33 11.66 3.18
C SER A 60 -4.63 10.63 2.10
N TYR A 61 -5.18 11.06 0.96
CA TYR A 61 -5.53 10.24 -0.22
C TYR A 61 -6.23 8.92 0.12
N GLY A 62 -7.26 8.99 0.97
CA GLY A 62 -8.07 7.83 1.35
C GLY A 62 -7.40 6.86 2.33
N ILE A 63 -6.26 7.24 2.92
CA ILE A 63 -5.53 6.46 3.92
C ILE A 63 -5.48 7.21 5.24
N PHE A 64 -5.67 6.50 6.35
CA PHE A 64 -5.71 7.06 7.71
C PHE A 64 -4.47 6.64 8.49
N GLU A 65 -3.90 7.56 9.28
CA GLU A 65 -2.62 7.38 9.98
C GLU A 65 -2.56 6.10 10.83
N THR A 66 -3.58 5.85 11.66
CA THR A 66 -3.67 4.64 12.51
C THR A 66 -3.74 3.33 11.74
N TYR A 67 -4.18 3.38 10.48
CA TYR A 67 -4.36 2.21 9.62
C TYR A 67 -3.47 2.30 8.38
N LEU A 68 -2.44 3.15 8.42
CA LEU A 68 -1.59 3.48 7.28
C LEU A 68 -1.01 2.23 6.65
N HIS A 69 -0.32 1.41 7.45
CA HIS A 69 0.39 0.24 6.96
C HIS A 69 -0.55 -0.74 6.27
N GLY A 70 -1.63 -1.16 6.95
CA GLY A 70 -2.61 -2.09 6.39
C GLY A 70 -3.30 -1.54 5.14
N SER A 71 -3.61 -0.25 5.13
CA SER A 71 -4.28 0.42 3.98
C SER A 71 -3.36 0.57 2.77
N LEU A 72 -2.03 0.48 2.93
CA LEU A 72 -1.09 0.47 1.82
C LEU A 72 -1.03 -0.90 1.13
N PHE A 73 -1.45 -1.98 1.79
CA PHE A 73 -1.52 -3.33 1.21
C PHE A 73 -2.80 -3.55 0.40
N TRP A 74 -3.00 -2.71 -0.62
CA TRP A 74 -4.01 -2.91 -1.67
C TRP A 74 -3.40 -3.49 -2.94
N GLN A 75 -4.21 -4.07 -3.81
CA GLN A 75 -3.84 -4.53 -5.15
C GLN A 75 -4.96 -4.28 -6.14
N ALA A 76 -4.63 -4.08 -7.40
CA ALA A 76 -5.61 -4.09 -8.48
C ALA A 76 -6.34 -5.44 -8.57
N THR A 77 -7.66 -5.39 -8.77
CA THR A 77 -8.48 -6.59 -9.02
C THR A 77 -8.33 -7.13 -10.44
N ASP A 78 -7.85 -6.30 -11.38
CA ASP A 78 -7.63 -6.61 -12.79
C ASP A 78 -6.16 -6.33 -13.16
N GLU A 79 -5.64 -7.01 -14.17
CA GLU A 79 -4.24 -6.96 -14.59
C GLU A 79 -3.89 -5.68 -15.39
N LYS A 80 -4.90 -4.95 -15.88
CA LYS A 80 -4.73 -3.69 -16.65
C LYS A 80 -4.92 -2.46 -15.78
N LEU A 81 -4.03 -2.29 -14.80
CA LEU A 81 -3.96 -1.07 -14.00
C LEU A 81 -3.29 0.06 -14.79
N GLU A 82 -3.95 1.21 -14.88
CA GLU A 82 -3.42 2.41 -15.53
C GLU A 82 -3.43 3.57 -14.53
N ARG A 83 -2.39 4.42 -14.55
CA ARG A 83 -2.40 5.66 -13.78
C ARG A 83 -3.41 6.64 -14.38
N ILE A 84 -4.19 7.29 -13.53
CA ILE A 84 -5.17 8.30 -13.94
C ILE A 84 -4.43 9.59 -14.26
N ALA A 85 -4.73 10.18 -15.41
CA ALA A 85 -4.34 11.54 -15.74
C ALA A 85 -5.29 12.51 -15.02
N TYR A 86 -4.87 12.98 -13.85
CA TYR A 86 -5.51 14.09 -13.17
C TYR A 86 -5.15 15.41 -13.86
N LYS A 87 -5.97 16.46 -13.66
CA LYS A 87 -5.65 17.82 -14.14
C LYS A 87 -4.35 18.30 -13.46
N GLU A 88 -3.62 19.20 -14.10
CA GLU A 88 -2.27 19.61 -13.68
C GLU A 88 -2.20 20.10 -12.21
N GLU A 89 -3.28 20.65 -11.65
CA GLU A 89 -3.31 21.09 -10.26
C GLU A 89 -3.59 19.98 -9.23
N GLN A 90 -3.91 18.76 -9.66
CA GLN A 90 -4.29 17.65 -8.79
C GLN A 90 -3.28 16.51 -8.86
N TYR A 91 -2.32 16.50 -7.94
CA TYR A 91 -1.41 15.37 -7.77
C TYR A 91 -2.04 14.30 -6.88
N VAL A 92 -1.96 13.04 -7.32
CA VAL A 92 -2.36 11.88 -6.50
C VAL A 92 -1.15 10.94 -6.42
N PRO A 93 -0.69 10.63 -5.20
CA PRO A 93 0.54 9.89 -5.02
C PRO A 93 0.36 8.41 -5.37
N SER A 94 1.45 7.79 -5.84
CA SER A 94 1.41 6.43 -6.38
C SER A 94 1.14 5.36 -5.32
N TRP A 95 1.35 5.69 -4.03
CA TRP A 95 1.02 4.82 -2.91
C TRP A 95 -0.50 4.75 -2.64
N SER A 96 -1.27 5.74 -3.09
CA SER A 96 -2.72 5.72 -2.99
C SER A 96 -3.34 4.95 -4.17
N TRP A 97 -4.32 4.11 -3.87
CA TRP A 97 -5.09 3.41 -4.89
C TRP A 97 -5.88 4.36 -5.79
N MET A 98 -6.12 5.58 -5.31
CA MET A 98 -6.84 6.62 -6.05
C MET A 98 -6.04 7.08 -7.28
N ALA A 99 -4.73 6.86 -7.33
CA ALA A 99 -3.91 7.19 -8.50
C ALA A 99 -4.23 6.33 -9.74
N TYR A 100 -5.04 5.27 -9.61
CA TYR A 100 -5.21 4.27 -10.67
C TYR A 100 -6.67 3.99 -11.04
N THR A 101 -6.90 3.46 -12.24
CA THR A 101 -8.24 3.34 -12.89
C THR A 101 -9.07 2.12 -12.51
N ARG A 102 -8.53 1.13 -11.78
CA ARG A 102 -9.22 -0.15 -11.53
C ARG A 102 -9.65 -0.29 -10.08
N GLY A 103 -10.57 -1.22 -9.86
CA GLY A 103 -10.96 -1.63 -8.52
C GLY A 103 -9.78 -2.24 -7.76
N ILE A 104 -9.82 -2.13 -6.45
CA ILE A 104 -8.81 -2.71 -5.57
C ILE A 104 -9.37 -3.81 -4.68
N ARG A 105 -8.45 -4.61 -4.15
CA ARG A 105 -8.66 -5.54 -3.03
C ARG A 105 -7.53 -5.35 -2.03
N PHE A 106 -7.82 -5.53 -0.76
CA PHE A 106 -6.80 -5.53 0.29
C PHE A 106 -6.33 -6.95 0.57
N PHE A 107 -5.18 -7.10 1.23
CA PHE A 107 -4.73 -8.41 1.68
C PHE A 107 -5.48 -8.87 2.92
N ASP A 108 -6.40 -9.80 2.72
CA ASP A 108 -7.23 -10.38 3.79
C ASP A 108 -6.43 -11.12 4.88
N LYS A 109 -5.14 -11.41 4.64
CA LYS A 109 -4.25 -12.13 5.57
C LYS A 109 -3.42 -11.23 6.48
N VAL A 110 -3.56 -9.91 6.38
CA VAL A 110 -2.87 -8.96 7.25
C VAL A 110 -3.70 -8.76 8.51
N SER A 111 -3.42 -9.53 9.55
CA SER A 111 -4.09 -9.37 10.85
C SER A 111 -3.45 -8.23 11.63
N PHE A 112 -4.16 -7.10 11.76
CA PHE A 112 -3.66 -5.87 12.38
C PHE A 112 -3.04 -6.08 13.76
N ASN A 113 -3.61 -6.99 14.56
CA ASN A 113 -3.18 -7.25 15.94
C ASN A 113 -1.98 -8.18 16.07
N ILE A 114 -1.53 -8.82 14.99
CA ILE A 114 -0.46 -9.83 15.03
C ILE A 114 0.81 -9.29 14.37
N VAL A 115 0.67 -8.30 13.48
CA VAL A 115 1.80 -7.67 12.80
C VAL A 115 2.38 -6.55 13.67
N GLU A 116 3.68 -6.57 13.87
CA GLU A 116 4.40 -5.44 14.45
C GLU A 116 4.70 -4.42 13.33
N TRP A 117 3.99 -3.30 13.35
CA TRP A 117 4.06 -2.28 12.31
C TRP A 117 5.30 -1.39 12.42
N ASN A 118 5.91 -1.05 11.28
CA ASN A 118 7.08 -0.19 11.22
C ASN A 118 6.70 1.28 11.42
N VAL A 119 6.98 1.84 12.59
CA VAL A 119 6.68 3.24 12.95
C VAL A 119 7.42 4.28 12.10
N ASN A 120 8.47 3.89 11.38
CA ASN A 120 9.19 4.79 10.48
C ASN A 120 8.47 4.98 9.15
N LEU A 121 7.51 4.12 8.80
CA LEU A 121 6.57 4.36 7.71
C LEU A 121 5.44 5.26 8.21
N ARG A 122 5.46 6.53 7.80
CA ARG A 122 4.52 7.57 8.26
C ARG A 122 4.29 8.64 7.20
N PHE A 123 3.25 9.45 7.37
CA PHE A 123 3.07 10.67 6.57
C PHE A 123 4.26 11.62 6.76
N ASP A 124 4.71 12.24 5.67
CA ASP A 124 5.68 13.33 5.74
C ASP A 124 5.00 14.59 6.29
N GLU A 125 5.67 15.28 7.21
CA GLU A 125 5.15 16.50 7.83
C GLU A 125 5.38 17.74 6.94
N GLU A 126 6.33 17.67 6.00
CA GLU A 126 6.68 18.76 5.09
C GLU A 126 6.02 18.61 3.72
N CYS A 127 5.62 17.40 3.33
CA CYS A 127 5.02 17.11 2.03
C CYS A 127 3.77 16.22 2.16
N GLU A 128 2.59 16.81 2.01
CA GLU A 128 1.28 16.15 2.21
C GLU A 128 1.06 14.89 1.35
N HIS A 129 1.75 14.80 0.22
CA HIS A 129 1.62 13.70 -0.74
C HIS A 129 2.72 12.64 -0.57
N ALA A 130 3.64 12.82 0.38
CA ALA A 130 4.76 11.93 0.60
C ALA A 130 4.60 11.09 1.87
N LEU A 131 5.17 9.90 1.84
CA LEU A 131 5.44 9.09 3.02
C LEU A 131 6.93 9.09 3.29
N MET A 132 7.32 9.21 4.55
CA MET A 132 8.66 8.88 5.00
C MET A 132 8.74 7.39 5.28
N ALA A 133 9.81 6.74 4.83
CA ALA A 133 10.01 5.31 5.02
C ALA A 133 11.49 4.92 5.07
N ASP A 134 11.82 3.90 5.87
CA ASP A 134 13.12 3.25 5.81
C ASP A 134 13.17 2.34 4.58
N LEU A 135 14.14 2.60 3.71
CA LEU A 135 14.33 1.86 2.48
C LEU A 135 15.14 0.59 2.73
N GLY A 136 15.05 -0.33 1.78
CA GLY A 136 15.87 -1.52 1.71
C GLY A 136 15.86 -2.09 0.30
N SER A 137 16.58 -3.18 0.13
CA SER A 137 16.70 -3.92 -1.12
C SER A 137 16.60 -5.42 -0.87
N PHE A 138 16.13 -6.17 -1.87
CA PHE A 138 16.13 -7.62 -1.82
C PHE A 138 17.53 -8.20 -2.06
N ARG A 139 17.94 -9.18 -1.27
CA ARG A 139 19.30 -9.76 -1.30
C ARG A 139 19.59 -10.59 -2.55
N ASP A 140 18.60 -11.37 -3.02
CA ASP A 140 18.75 -12.29 -4.15
C ASP A 140 17.72 -12.02 -5.26
N ARG A 141 18.07 -12.38 -6.51
CA ARG A 141 17.22 -12.18 -7.69
C ARG A 141 16.07 -13.19 -7.71
N LEU A 142 14.86 -12.66 -7.88
CA LEU A 142 13.61 -13.39 -8.03
C LEU A 142 13.59 -14.30 -9.28
N SER A 143 13.00 -15.48 -9.15
CA SER A 143 12.53 -16.28 -10.28
C SER A 143 11.14 -15.80 -10.72
N LEU A 144 10.98 -15.50 -12.01
CA LEU A 144 9.74 -15.01 -12.61
C LEU A 144 8.74 -16.16 -12.77
N ASP A 145 7.58 -16.08 -12.08
CA ASP A 145 6.41 -16.92 -12.39
C ASP A 145 5.22 -16.03 -12.77
N GLY A 146 5.28 -15.41 -13.97
CA GLY A 146 4.19 -14.84 -14.80
C GLY A 146 3.11 -13.90 -14.21
N LYS A 147 2.96 -13.84 -12.89
CA LYS A 147 1.87 -13.24 -12.12
C LYS A 147 2.36 -12.76 -10.75
N HIS A 148 3.37 -13.42 -10.18
CA HIS A 148 4.10 -13.00 -8.99
C HIS A 148 5.59 -13.29 -9.23
N ASP A 149 6.43 -12.48 -8.62
CA ASP A 149 7.84 -12.80 -8.51
C ASP A 149 8.01 -13.55 -7.20
N VAL A 150 8.31 -14.85 -7.26
CA VAL A 150 8.41 -15.71 -6.08
C VAL A 150 9.88 -15.91 -5.73
N PHE A 151 10.22 -15.66 -4.47
CA PHE A 151 11.52 -16.03 -3.92
C PHE A 151 11.46 -17.50 -3.54
N GLU A 152 12.04 -18.38 -4.36
CA GLU A 152 12.16 -19.80 -4.01
C GLU A 152 13.63 -20.19 -3.83
N LEU A 153 13.93 -20.89 -2.73
CA LEU A 153 15.22 -21.55 -2.53
C LEU A 153 14.96 -23.01 -2.17
N ASN A 154 15.51 -23.93 -2.97
CA ASN A 154 15.32 -25.39 -2.82
C ASN A 154 13.84 -25.83 -2.86
N GLY A 155 13.00 -25.16 -3.66
CA GLY A 155 11.57 -25.47 -3.79
C GLY A 155 10.71 -25.03 -2.60
N VAL A 156 11.25 -24.19 -1.72
CA VAL A 156 10.51 -23.58 -0.60
C VAL A 156 10.31 -22.09 -0.89
N GLU A 157 9.04 -21.66 -0.91
CA GLU A 157 8.67 -20.25 -1.01
C GLU A 157 9.17 -19.49 0.24
N ARG A 158 10.09 -18.56 0.01
CA ARG A 158 10.69 -17.65 1.01
C ARG A 158 10.03 -16.28 1.00
N GLY A 159 9.24 -15.99 -0.02
CA GLY A 159 8.51 -14.76 -0.18
C GLY A 159 7.94 -14.65 -1.58
N TRP A 160 7.16 -13.60 -1.79
CA TRP A 160 6.62 -13.23 -3.08
C TRP A 160 6.46 -11.71 -3.17
N VAL A 161 6.56 -11.19 -4.39
CA VAL A 161 6.23 -9.82 -4.75
C VAL A 161 5.17 -9.86 -5.83
N ARG A 162 4.23 -8.93 -5.74
CA ARG A 162 3.24 -8.68 -6.78
C ARG A 162 3.29 -7.23 -7.19
N TYR A 163 3.57 -7.03 -8.47
CA TYR A 163 3.52 -5.72 -9.08
C TYR A 163 2.10 -5.26 -9.33
N ASP A 164 1.89 -3.96 -9.16
CA ASP A 164 0.63 -3.28 -9.42
C ASP A 164 0.31 -3.25 -10.93
N MET A 165 1.34 -3.20 -11.78
CA MET A 165 1.24 -3.21 -13.24
C MET A 165 2.06 -4.35 -13.86
N LYS A 166 1.48 -5.09 -14.82
CA LYS A 166 2.25 -5.98 -15.70
C LYS A 166 3.01 -5.13 -16.72
N ASN A 167 4.30 -4.88 -16.49
CA ASN A 167 5.13 -4.27 -17.53
C ASN A 167 5.26 -5.26 -18.70
N LYS A 168 5.12 -4.79 -19.95
CA LYS A 168 5.41 -5.63 -21.14
C LYS A 168 6.91 -5.91 -21.30
N ASP A 169 7.76 -5.11 -20.63
CA ASP A 169 9.22 -5.23 -20.57
C ASP A 169 9.69 -5.86 -19.24
N GLN A 170 9.19 -7.05 -18.90
CA GLN A 170 9.66 -7.84 -17.74
C GLN A 170 11.14 -8.29 -17.83
N SER A 171 11.90 -7.79 -18.83
CA SER A 171 13.29 -8.17 -19.09
C SER A 171 14.34 -7.19 -18.56
N LYS A 172 13.96 -6.03 -18.01
CA LYS A 172 14.94 -5.07 -17.47
C LYS A 172 14.90 -4.98 -15.95
N HIS A 173 15.70 -5.87 -15.36
CA HIS A 173 16.36 -5.79 -14.06
C HIS A 173 15.60 -5.14 -12.89
N LEU A 174 15.14 -5.98 -11.96
CA LEU A 174 14.79 -5.67 -10.56
C LEU A 174 15.89 -4.93 -9.77
N CYS A 175 17.05 -4.65 -10.37
CA CYS A 175 18.23 -4.12 -9.69
C CYS A 175 18.05 -2.69 -9.15
N ASP A 176 17.03 -1.97 -9.62
CA ASP A 176 16.76 -0.60 -9.18
C ASP A 176 15.60 -0.51 -8.18
N GLU A 177 14.92 -1.61 -7.89
CA GLU A 177 13.77 -1.61 -6.99
C GLU A 177 14.19 -1.58 -5.52
N ARG A 178 13.45 -0.79 -4.74
CA ARG A 178 13.57 -0.71 -3.29
C ARG A 178 12.35 -1.30 -2.64
N CYS A 179 12.51 -1.81 -1.43
CA CYS A 179 11.43 -2.27 -0.60
C CYS A 179 11.35 -1.45 0.68
N VAL A 180 10.14 -1.28 1.21
CA VAL A 180 9.90 -0.75 2.55
C VAL A 180 9.29 -1.86 3.40
N PRO A 181 9.97 -2.35 4.44
CA PRO A 181 9.37 -3.23 5.43
C PRO A 181 8.30 -2.45 6.19
N ALA A 182 7.03 -2.69 5.88
CA ALA A 182 5.92 -1.98 6.50
C ALA A 182 5.50 -2.64 7.82
N GLY A 183 5.72 -3.94 7.96
CA GLY A 183 5.46 -4.65 9.21
C GLY A 183 6.13 -6.01 9.23
N LYS A 184 6.27 -6.59 10.43
CA LYS A 184 6.87 -7.91 10.63
C LYS A 184 5.95 -8.85 11.40
N MET A 185 6.08 -10.14 11.13
CA MET A 185 5.29 -11.19 11.75
C MET A 185 6.11 -12.47 11.89
N THR A 186 5.97 -13.14 13.03
CA THR A 186 6.60 -14.44 13.30
C THR A 186 5.52 -15.45 13.68
N ARG A 187 5.36 -16.51 12.89
CA ARG A 187 4.31 -17.51 13.11
C ARG A 187 4.88 -18.75 13.81
N GLY A 188 4.51 -18.95 15.07
CA GLY A 188 4.70 -20.24 15.78
C GLY A 188 6.13 -20.78 15.77
N GLY A 189 7.13 -19.92 15.94
CA GLY A 189 8.55 -20.30 15.90
C GLY A 189 9.14 -20.48 14.50
N GLY A 190 8.36 -20.22 13.44
CA GLY A 190 8.85 -20.12 12.06
C GLY A 190 9.70 -18.86 11.82
N PRO A 191 10.22 -18.69 10.59
CA PRO A 191 11.05 -17.53 10.25
C PRO A 191 10.26 -16.22 10.38
N GLU A 192 10.97 -15.14 10.70
CA GLU A 192 10.42 -13.79 10.68
C GLU A 192 10.11 -13.39 9.23
N MET A 193 8.87 -12.95 9.01
CA MET A 193 8.38 -12.47 7.71
C MET A 193 8.15 -10.98 7.76
N TYR A 194 8.59 -10.26 6.73
CA TYR A 194 8.22 -8.88 6.46
C TYR A 194 7.09 -8.81 5.45
N TYR A 195 6.10 -7.97 5.76
CA TYR A 195 5.21 -7.39 4.77
C TYR A 195 5.94 -6.20 4.15
N VAL A 196 6.15 -6.25 2.83
CA VAL A 196 6.96 -5.27 2.11
C VAL A 196 6.12 -4.52 1.09
N LEU A 197 6.32 -3.21 1.02
CA LEU A 197 5.88 -2.39 -0.11
C LEU A 197 7.05 -2.28 -1.08
N VAL A 198 6.81 -2.30 -2.38
CA VAL A 198 7.84 -2.25 -3.42
C VAL A 198 7.73 -0.94 -4.18
N PHE A 199 8.87 -0.28 -4.31
CA PHE A 199 9.00 1.04 -4.90
C PHE A 199 10.12 1.09 -5.93
N ARG A 200 10.00 2.02 -6.86
CA ARG A 200 11.03 2.34 -7.86
C ARG A 200 11.43 3.80 -7.73
N PRO A 201 12.74 4.11 -7.79
CA PRO A 201 13.22 5.49 -7.85
C PRO A 201 12.57 6.26 -9.01
N THR A 202 12.21 7.51 -8.76
CA THR A 202 11.85 8.50 -9.77
C THR A 202 13.08 9.34 -10.14
N ARG A 203 12.92 10.28 -11.07
CA ARG A 203 14.04 11.18 -11.46
C ARG A 203 14.43 12.17 -10.37
N ASP A 204 13.54 12.43 -9.42
CA ASP A 204 13.67 13.49 -8.42
C ASP A 204 14.15 12.96 -7.05
N SER A 205 14.81 11.80 -7.03
CA SER A 205 15.22 11.10 -5.80
C SER A 205 14.06 10.68 -4.87
N GLU A 206 12.84 10.66 -5.40
CA GLU A 206 11.66 10.13 -4.74
C GLU A 206 11.36 8.70 -5.21
N TYR A 207 10.36 8.07 -4.63
CA TYR A 207 10.06 6.66 -4.87
C TYR A 207 8.58 6.47 -5.21
N SER A 208 8.28 5.91 -6.38
CA SER A 208 6.92 5.53 -6.77
C SER A 208 6.64 4.07 -6.48
N ARG A 209 5.48 3.79 -5.90
CA ARG A 209 5.00 2.44 -5.62
C ARG A 209 4.82 1.67 -6.92
N VAL A 210 5.30 0.44 -6.92
CA VAL A 210 5.15 -0.49 -8.04
C VAL A 210 4.58 -1.83 -7.61
N GLY A 211 4.47 -2.12 -6.32
CA GLY A 211 3.92 -3.38 -5.85
C GLY A 211 3.96 -3.57 -4.35
N VAL A 212 3.66 -4.79 -3.95
CA VAL A 212 3.50 -5.23 -2.56
C VAL A 212 3.88 -6.70 -2.47
N GLY A 213 4.35 -7.14 -1.30
CA GLY A 213 4.87 -8.48 -1.14
C GLY A 213 4.98 -8.93 0.30
N MET A 214 5.50 -10.14 0.45
CA MET A 214 5.92 -10.71 1.72
C MET A 214 7.26 -11.41 1.51
N SER A 215 8.21 -11.26 2.44
CA SER A 215 9.53 -11.89 2.32
C SER A 215 10.08 -12.25 3.68
N GLN A 216 10.83 -13.35 3.80
CA GLN A 216 11.60 -13.64 5.00
C GLN A 216 12.61 -12.51 5.25
N SER A 217 12.77 -12.11 6.51
CA SER A 217 13.57 -10.93 6.85
C SER A 217 15.03 -11.03 6.42
N GLU A 218 15.58 -12.24 6.35
CA GLU A 218 16.96 -12.51 5.88
C GLU A 218 17.22 -12.12 4.41
N TYR A 219 16.17 -12.02 3.59
CA TYR A 219 16.25 -11.59 2.19
C TYR A 219 16.03 -10.10 2.00
N VAL A 220 15.82 -9.34 3.08
CA VAL A 220 15.66 -7.88 3.02
C VAL A 220 16.85 -7.21 3.69
N VAL A 221 17.67 -6.54 2.88
CA VAL A 221 18.78 -5.72 3.35
C VAL A 221 18.26 -4.31 3.57
N ARG A 222 18.26 -3.83 4.82
CA ARG A 222 17.81 -2.47 5.15
C ARG A 222 18.91 -1.46 4.83
N ASP A 223 18.53 -0.37 4.17
CA ASP A 223 19.40 0.77 3.95
C ASP A 223 19.55 1.57 5.26
N ARG A 224 20.64 2.34 5.39
CA ARG A 224 20.85 3.22 6.56
C ARG A 224 20.15 4.58 6.44
N SER A 225 19.35 4.78 5.39
CA SER A 225 18.72 6.04 5.05
C SER A 225 17.22 5.87 4.83
N SER A 226 16.44 6.85 5.30
CA SER A 226 15.02 6.97 4.96
C SER A 226 14.86 7.76 3.66
N GLY A 227 13.76 7.54 2.94
CA GLY A 227 13.44 8.25 1.69
C GLY A 227 11.97 8.69 1.62
N ARG A 228 11.68 9.60 0.69
CA ARG A 228 10.33 10.07 0.37
C ARG A 228 9.69 9.19 -0.69
N VAL A 229 8.53 8.65 -0.35
CA VAL A 229 7.70 7.84 -1.24
C VAL A 229 6.50 8.69 -1.67
N VAL A 230 6.28 8.81 -2.98
CA VAL A 230 5.27 9.70 -3.60
C VAL A 230 4.39 8.98 -4.61
#